data_AF-A0A3D4A5Y7-F1
#
_entry.id   AF-A0A3D4A5Y7-F1
#
_cell.length_a   1.000
_cell.length_b   1.000
_cell.length_c   1.000
_cell.angle_alpha   90.00
_cell.angle_beta   90.00
_cell.angle_gamma   90.00
#
_symmetry.space_group_name_H-M   'P 1'
#
loop_
_entity.id
_entity.type
_entity.pdbx_description
1 polymer ?
#
loop_
_entity_poly.entity_id
_entity_poly.type
_entity_poly.pdbx_seq_one_letter_code
_entity_poly.pdbx_strand_id
1 'polypeptide(L)'
;IVHSHELYNVGHMYEAAIAYFRATGKRKLLDVAEKNAAHINKVIFEGDEEYNGGKPIMQAPGHQEMELALVKLYRVTGKQLYLDMARKFLEIRGKTYVPDGEGVMAPTYAQQHAPVIEQKAAVGHAVRATYLYSAMADVGTLTGEPAYGEALDHIWGNITDTRMHITGGLGAVHGIEGFGPEYVLPNHDAFNETCAAVGNVLFNYRMFLLHKDAKYLDVAEVALLNNVLAAVNLEGNRFFYVNPLDADGKYPFNHGTAGRAPWFGTACCPS
;
A
#
# COMPACT_ATOMS: atom_id res chain seq x y z
N ILE A 1 4.28 -1.05 17.10
CA ILE A 1 4.39 -1.33 15.65
C ILE A 1 3.14 -0.95 14.85
N VAL A 2 1.93 -1.38 15.23
CA VAL A 2 0.72 -1.15 14.39
C VAL A 2 0.48 0.32 14.04
N HIS A 3 0.55 1.24 15.02
CA HIS A 3 0.20 2.66 14.78
C HIS A 3 1.40 3.58 14.54
N SER A 4 2.63 3.08 14.63
CA SER A 4 3.82 3.93 14.70
C SER A 4 4.38 4.36 13.35
N HIS A 5 4.03 3.67 12.26
CA HIS A 5 4.59 3.87 10.91
C HIS A 5 6.13 3.76 10.83
N GLU A 6 6.79 3.15 11.84
CA GLU A 6 8.26 2.98 11.83
C GLU A 6 8.73 2.21 10.59
N LEU A 7 8.11 1.05 10.32
CA LEU A 7 8.44 0.22 9.15
C LEU A 7 7.92 0.82 7.84
N TYR A 8 6.87 1.64 7.87
CA TYR A 8 6.38 2.37 6.70
C TYR A 8 7.41 3.42 6.26
N ASN A 9 7.87 4.24 7.20
CA ASN A 9 8.84 5.30 6.94
C ASN A 9 10.16 4.75 6.39
N VAL A 10 10.69 3.69 7.00
CA VAL A 10 11.93 3.08 6.50
C VAL A 10 11.73 2.27 5.23
N GLY A 11 10.55 1.70 4.99
CA GLY A 11 10.23 1.08 3.70
C GLY A 11 10.30 2.09 2.55
N HIS A 12 9.68 3.26 2.72
CA HIS A 12 9.84 4.35 1.75
C HIS A 12 11.28 4.85 1.61
N MET A 13 12.05 4.90 2.71
CA MET A 13 13.49 5.19 2.63
C MET A 13 14.22 4.14 1.76
N TYR A 14 13.84 2.86 1.82
CA TYR A 14 14.44 1.82 0.99
C TYR A 14 14.09 2.03 -0.48
N GLU A 15 12.83 2.35 -0.78
CA GLU A 15 12.42 2.64 -2.16
C GLU A 15 13.22 3.81 -2.76
N ALA A 16 13.38 4.89 -1.98
CA ALA A 16 14.21 6.02 -2.36
C ALA A 16 15.68 5.62 -2.56
N ALA A 17 16.23 4.78 -1.65
CA ALA A 17 17.59 4.26 -1.76
C ALA A 17 17.82 3.46 -3.04
N ILE A 18 16.86 2.59 -3.38
CA ILE A 18 16.89 1.72 -4.55
C ILE A 18 16.79 2.55 -5.83
N ALA A 19 15.84 3.50 -5.88
CA ALA A 19 15.69 4.40 -7.02
C ALA A 19 16.95 5.26 -7.22
N TYR A 20 17.50 5.83 -6.15
CA TYR A 20 18.72 6.62 -6.20
C TYR A 20 19.93 5.82 -6.67
N PHE A 21 20.09 4.59 -6.18
CA PHE A 21 21.16 3.70 -6.65
C PHE A 21 20.99 3.34 -8.13
N ARG A 22 19.79 2.99 -8.58
CA ARG A 22 19.54 2.67 -9.99
C ARG A 22 19.79 3.87 -10.91
N ALA A 23 19.43 5.06 -10.47
CA ALA A 23 19.61 6.28 -11.27
C ALA A 23 21.07 6.78 -11.31
N THR A 24 21.86 6.55 -10.26
CA THR A 24 23.17 7.22 -10.09
C THR A 24 24.35 6.28 -9.90
N GLY A 25 24.11 4.99 -9.64
CA GLY A 25 25.12 4.02 -9.21
C GLY A 25 25.67 4.25 -7.79
N LYS A 26 25.26 5.31 -7.09
CA LYS A 26 25.78 5.66 -5.76
C LYS A 26 25.17 4.78 -4.68
N ARG A 27 26.03 4.12 -3.91
CA ARG A 27 25.61 3.10 -2.93
C ARG A 27 25.34 3.60 -1.53
N LYS A 28 25.78 4.81 -1.16
CA LYS A 28 25.73 5.28 0.24
C LYS A 28 24.35 5.13 0.89
N LEU A 29 23.27 5.50 0.20
CA LEU A 29 21.92 5.37 0.73
C LEU A 29 21.41 3.91 0.70
N LEU A 30 21.79 3.14 -0.32
CA LEU A 30 21.49 1.70 -0.39
C LEU A 30 22.15 0.94 0.76
N ASP A 31 23.41 1.24 1.09
CA ASP A 31 24.12 0.58 2.19
C ASP A 31 23.49 0.92 3.56
N VAL A 32 22.86 2.10 3.72
CA VAL A 32 22.03 2.42 4.90
C VAL A 32 20.77 1.58 4.93
N ALA A 33 20.07 1.45 3.80
CA ALA A 33 18.88 0.61 3.70
C ALA A 33 19.19 -0.86 4.04
N GLU A 34 20.27 -1.43 3.49
CA GLU A 34 20.67 -2.81 3.75
C GLU A 34 21.02 -3.05 5.24
N LYS A 35 21.68 -2.10 5.91
CA LYS A 35 21.97 -2.17 7.35
C LYS A 35 20.73 -2.07 8.21
N ASN A 36 19.82 -1.16 7.86
CA ASN A 36 18.56 -1.01 8.58
C ASN A 36 17.67 -2.26 8.40
N ALA A 37 17.65 -2.86 7.22
CA ALA A 37 16.91 -4.09 6.96
C ALA A 37 17.45 -5.27 7.78
N ALA A 38 18.78 -5.39 7.90
CA ALA A 38 19.40 -6.40 8.77
C ALA A 38 19.03 -6.20 10.25
N HIS A 39 19.01 -4.96 10.74
CA HIS A 39 18.57 -4.66 12.10
C HIS A 39 17.09 -4.98 12.32
N ILE A 40 16.23 -4.64 11.36
CA ILE A 40 14.79 -4.98 11.42
C ILE A 40 14.60 -6.50 11.43
N ASN A 41 15.34 -7.25 10.61
CA ASN A 41 15.28 -8.71 10.65
C ASN A 41 15.62 -9.25 12.03
N LYS A 42 16.71 -8.73 12.63
CA LYS A 42 17.14 -9.12 13.98
C LYS A 42 16.04 -8.83 15.01
N VAL A 43 15.48 -7.63 15.04
CA VAL A 43 14.47 -7.24 16.05
C VAL A 43 13.12 -7.93 15.83
N ILE A 44 12.65 -8.01 14.58
CA ILE A 44 11.30 -8.51 14.28
C ILE A 44 11.23 -10.03 14.27
N PHE A 45 12.22 -10.71 13.70
CA PHE A 45 12.13 -12.15 13.39
C PHE A 45 13.10 -13.04 14.17
N GLU A 46 14.29 -12.55 14.54
CA GLU A 46 15.31 -13.37 15.21
C GLU A 46 15.31 -13.20 16.73
N GLY A 47 15.09 -11.97 17.20
CA GLY A 47 15.30 -11.54 18.58
C GLY A 47 16.62 -10.78 18.74
N ASP A 48 16.62 -9.78 19.62
CA ASP A 48 17.82 -9.01 19.97
C ASP A 48 17.87 -8.85 21.48
N GLU A 49 18.93 -9.31 22.16
CA GLU A 49 19.01 -9.22 23.64
C GLU A 49 18.87 -7.79 24.17
N GLU A 50 19.26 -6.80 23.37
CA GLU A 50 19.13 -5.38 23.70
C GLU A 50 17.68 -4.86 23.60
N TYR A 51 16.77 -5.59 22.94
CA TYR A 51 15.40 -5.16 22.66
C TYR A 51 14.37 -6.23 23.03
N ASN A 52 13.26 -5.83 23.65
CA ASN A 52 12.16 -6.77 23.98
C ASN A 52 12.62 -8.04 24.76
N GLY A 53 13.69 -7.92 25.54
CA GLY A 53 14.28 -9.01 26.32
C GLY A 53 14.75 -10.20 25.48
N GLY A 54 15.27 -9.97 24.27
CA GLY A 54 15.73 -11.03 23.37
C GLY A 54 14.63 -11.73 22.57
N LYS A 55 13.36 -11.37 22.78
CA LYS A 55 12.24 -12.01 22.07
C LYS A 55 11.94 -11.30 20.75
N PRO A 56 11.81 -12.03 19.62
CA PRO A 56 11.40 -11.43 18.37
C PRO A 56 10.00 -10.81 18.51
N ILE A 57 9.78 -9.66 17.87
CA ILE A 57 8.50 -8.95 17.99
C ILE A 57 7.37 -9.70 17.26
N MET A 58 7.66 -10.36 16.13
CA MET A 58 6.71 -11.16 15.36
C MET A 58 5.39 -10.42 15.05
N GLN A 59 5.46 -9.14 14.67
CA GLN A 59 4.29 -8.31 14.37
C GLN A 59 4.49 -7.54 13.06
N ALA A 60 3.51 -7.60 12.16
CA ALA A 60 3.51 -6.81 10.92
C ALA A 60 3.14 -5.34 11.21
N PRO A 61 3.60 -4.38 10.38
CA PRO A 61 3.21 -2.98 10.53
C PRO A 61 1.73 -2.75 10.26
N GLY A 62 1.12 -1.77 10.92
CA GLY A 62 -0.29 -1.45 10.66
C GLY A 62 -0.50 -0.68 9.36
N HIS A 63 0.57 -0.15 8.75
CA HIS A 63 0.58 0.33 7.37
C HIS A 63 1.64 -0.44 6.59
N GLN A 64 1.20 -1.15 5.57
CA GLN A 64 2.01 -1.90 4.61
C GLN A 64 2.86 -0.93 3.81
N GLU A 65 4.07 -1.36 3.45
CA GLU A 65 5.05 -0.64 2.60
C GLU A 65 6.38 -1.39 2.67
N MET A 66 6.77 -1.79 3.88
CA MET A 66 8.00 -2.54 4.14
C MET A 66 8.10 -3.81 3.27
N GLU A 67 6.99 -4.53 3.09
CA GLU A 67 6.95 -5.79 2.35
C GLU A 67 7.33 -5.59 0.86
N LEU A 68 6.73 -4.61 0.19
CA LEU A 68 7.02 -4.34 -1.22
C LEU A 68 8.40 -3.68 -1.41
N ALA A 69 8.82 -2.84 -0.46
CA ALA A 69 10.15 -2.24 -0.46
C ALA A 69 11.26 -3.30 -0.31
N LEU A 70 11.06 -4.31 0.55
CA LEU A 70 11.98 -5.44 0.72
C LEU A 70 12.09 -6.29 -0.54
N VAL A 71 11.00 -6.52 -1.28
CA VAL A 71 11.07 -7.20 -2.58
C VAL A 71 11.89 -6.39 -3.58
N LYS A 72 11.71 -5.06 -3.64
CA LYS A 72 12.54 -4.20 -4.50
C LYS A 72 14.01 -4.24 -4.06
N LEU A 73 14.29 -4.30 -2.75
CA LEU A 73 15.64 -4.41 -2.21
C LEU A 73 16.29 -5.76 -2.59
N TYR A 74 15.55 -6.85 -2.51
CA TYR A 74 15.97 -8.16 -3.02
C TYR A 74 16.36 -8.08 -4.51
N ARG A 75 15.50 -7.50 -5.35
CA ARG A 75 15.74 -7.40 -6.80
C ARG A 75 17.03 -6.64 -7.16
N VAL A 76 17.45 -5.67 -6.34
CA VAL A 76 18.66 -4.86 -6.63
C VAL A 76 19.93 -5.41 -5.99
N THR A 77 19.82 -6.22 -4.93
CA THR A 77 20.97 -6.76 -4.17
C THR A 77 21.21 -8.24 -4.39
N GLY A 78 20.21 -9.00 -4.82
CA GLY A 78 20.23 -10.47 -4.91
C GLY A 78 20.23 -11.19 -3.56
N LYS A 79 20.09 -10.47 -2.43
CA LYS A 79 20.17 -11.07 -1.09
C LYS A 79 18.84 -11.68 -0.68
N GLN A 80 18.79 -13.02 -0.62
CA GLN A 80 17.58 -13.80 -0.31
C GLN A 80 16.90 -13.38 0.99
N LEU A 81 17.68 -12.95 1.99
CA LEU A 81 17.17 -12.41 3.26
C LEU A 81 15.98 -11.45 3.07
N TYR A 82 16.04 -10.52 2.12
CA TYR A 82 15.01 -9.49 1.96
C TYR A 82 13.71 -10.06 1.39
N LEU A 83 13.79 -11.03 0.48
CA LEU A 83 12.61 -11.72 -0.02
C LEU A 83 11.97 -12.58 1.09
N ASP A 84 12.80 -13.25 1.89
CA ASP A 84 12.32 -14.05 3.03
C ASP A 84 11.64 -13.16 4.08
N MET A 85 12.20 -11.98 4.38
CA MET A 85 11.57 -11.00 5.27
C MET A 85 10.23 -10.51 4.73
N ALA A 86 10.15 -10.17 3.43
CA ALA A 86 8.90 -9.74 2.81
C ALA A 86 7.81 -10.81 2.94
N ARG A 87 8.16 -12.07 2.61
CA ARG A 87 7.27 -13.23 2.78
C ARG A 87 6.85 -13.41 4.25
N LYS A 88 7.78 -13.36 5.20
CA LYS A 88 7.47 -13.52 6.63
C LYS A 88 6.50 -12.44 7.12
N PHE A 89 6.66 -11.18 6.72
CA PHE A 89 5.70 -10.12 7.07
C PHE A 89 4.28 -10.42 6.57
N LEU A 90 4.14 -10.94 5.35
CA LEU A 90 2.84 -11.39 4.81
C LEU A 90 2.28 -12.57 5.61
N GLU A 91 3.11 -13.54 5.96
CA GLU A 91 2.70 -14.77 6.66
C GLU A 91 2.23 -14.52 8.10
N ILE A 92 2.84 -13.57 8.81
CA ILE A 92 2.47 -13.25 10.20
C ILE A 92 1.26 -12.31 10.29
N ARG A 93 0.96 -11.55 9.23
CA ARG A 93 -0.14 -10.57 9.20
C ARG A 93 -1.48 -11.28 9.40
N GLY A 94 -2.22 -10.84 10.42
CA GLY A 94 -3.50 -11.45 10.80
C GLY A 94 -3.39 -12.83 11.48
N LYS A 95 -2.18 -13.24 11.89
CA LYS A 95 -1.94 -14.49 12.63
C LYS A 95 -1.32 -14.26 14.01
N THR A 96 -0.18 -13.58 14.04
CA THR A 96 0.60 -13.42 15.29
C THR A 96 0.11 -12.26 16.14
N TYR A 97 -0.55 -11.29 15.50
CA TYR A 97 -1.18 -10.16 16.15
C TYR A 97 -2.38 -9.69 15.31
N VAL A 98 -3.50 -9.46 15.98
CA VAL A 98 -4.71 -8.88 15.42
C VAL A 98 -5.10 -7.71 16.34
N PRO A 99 -5.20 -6.47 15.84
CA PRO A 99 -5.61 -5.35 16.67
C PRO A 99 -7.08 -5.51 17.09
N ASP A 100 -7.45 -4.98 18.24
CA ASP A 100 -8.83 -4.99 18.73
C ASP A 100 -9.37 -3.55 18.74
N GLY A 101 -10.61 -3.37 18.30
CA GLY A 101 -11.27 -2.07 18.21
C GLY A 101 -12.11 -1.86 16.95
N GLU A 102 -12.52 -0.61 16.75
CA GLU A 102 -13.41 -0.19 15.66
C GLU A 102 -12.80 0.96 14.84
N GLY A 103 -13.37 1.25 13.67
CA GLY A 103 -12.90 2.32 12.79
C GLY A 103 -11.42 2.14 12.40
N VAL A 104 -10.59 3.14 12.67
CA VAL A 104 -9.14 3.11 12.40
C VAL A 104 -8.35 2.14 13.30
N MET A 105 -9.00 1.54 14.30
CA MET A 105 -8.42 0.49 15.15
C MET A 105 -8.90 -0.90 14.77
N ALA A 106 -9.85 -1.02 13.83
CA ALA A 106 -10.41 -2.30 13.44
C ALA A 106 -9.37 -3.22 12.77
N PRO A 107 -9.44 -4.55 12.96
CA PRO A 107 -8.61 -5.51 12.23
C PRO A 107 -8.62 -5.32 10.71
N THR A 108 -9.77 -4.93 10.15
CA THR A 108 -9.94 -4.70 8.72
C THR A 108 -9.18 -3.48 8.22
N TYR A 109 -9.03 -2.43 9.05
CA TYR A 109 -8.36 -1.17 8.68
C TYR A 109 -6.92 -1.39 8.22
N ALA A 110 -6.20 -2.30 8.89
CA ALA A 110 -4.82 -2.70 8.57
C ALA A 110 -4.71 -4.07 7.88
N GLN A 111 -5.83 -4.59 7.36
CA GLN A 111 -5.91 -5.90 6.68
C GLN A 111 -5.31 -7.04 7.51
N GLN A 112 -5.55 -7.01 8.83
CA GLN A 112 -5.12 -8.03 9.80
C GLN A 112 -6.29 -8.84 10.38
N HIS A 113 -7.47 -8.76 9.75
CA HIS A 113 -8.67 -9.50 10.17
C HIS A 113 -8.58 -11.01 9.86
N ALA A 114 -7.72 -11.41 8.93
CA ALA A 114 -7.46 -12.79 8.55
C ALA A 114 -6.05 -12.91 7.93
N PRO A 115 -5.46 -14.12 7.89
CA PRO A 115 -4.29 -14.41 7.07
C PRO A 115 -4.44 -13.89 5.65
N VAL A 116 -3.39 -13.31 5.07
CA VAL A 116 -3.49 -12.64 3.77
C VAL A 116 -3.96 -13.54 2.62
N ILE A 117 -3.63 -14.84 2.68
CA ILE A 117 -4.06 -15.85 1.70
C ILE A 117 -5.52 -16.30 1.89
N GLU A 118 -6.16 -15.92 2.99
CA GLU A 118 -7.57 -16.24 3.29
C GLU A 118 -8.50 -15.03 3.02
N GLN A 119 -7.94 -13.85 2.70
CA GLN A 119 -8.70 -12.66 2.37
C GLN A 119 -9.30 -12.78 0.97
N LYS A 120 -10.59 -12.43 0.83
CA LYS A 120 -11.36 -12.56 -0.43
C LYS A 120 -11.93 -11.25 -0.95
N ALA A 121 -11.83 -10.17 -0.18
CA ALA A 121 -12.42 -8.88 -0.49
C ALA A 121 -11.51 -7.74 -0.02
N ALA A 122 -11.59 -6.60 -0.71
CA ALA A 122 -10.84 -5.42 -0.34
C ALA A 122 -11.55 -4.65 0.77
N VAL A 123 -10.90 -4.52 1.93
CA VAL A 123 -11.47 -3.91 3.13
C VAL A 123 -10.50 -2.92 3.79
N GLY A 124 -11.04 -2.04 4.62
CA GLY A 124 -10.25 -1.07 5.37
C GLY A 124 -9.65 0.01 4.48
N HIS A 125 -8.52 0.56 4.92
CA HIS A 125 -7.87 1.69 4.25
C HIS A 125 -7.33 1.32 2.86
N ALA A 126 -7.59 2.15 1.86
CA ALA A 126 -7.34 1.81 0.46
C ALA A 126 -5.84 1.75 0.10
N VAL A 127 -5.02 2.69 0.59
CA VAL A 127 -3.56 2.67 0.37
C VAL A 127 -2.89 1.45 1.01
N ARG A 128 -3.15 1.22 2.32
CA ARG A 128 -2.69 0.03 3.05
C ARG A 128 -2.96 -1.26 2.30
N ALA A 129 -4.20 -1.42 1.82
CA ALA A 129 -4.63 -2.56 1.06
C ALA A 129 -3.87 -2.71 -0.26
N THR A 130 -3.80 -1.67 -1.09
CA THR A 130 -3.11 -1.76 -2.39
C THR A 130 -1.60 -1.99 -2.27
N TYR A 131 -0.96 -1.48 -1.20
CA TYR A 131 0.44 -1.78 -0.89
C TYR A 131 0.63 -3.24 -0.45
N LEU A 132 -0.30 -3.77 0.38
CA LEU A 132 -0.33 -5.19 0.73
C LEU A 132 -0.43 -6.07 -0.52
N TYR A 133 -1.41 -5.79 -1.37
CA TYR A 133 -1.71 -6.61 -2.54
C TYR A 133 -0.57 -6.56 -3.56
N SER A 134 0.09 -5.40 -3.68
CA SER A 134 1.35 -5.27 -4.42
C SER A 134 2.42 -6.23 -3.89
N ALA A 135 2.66 -6.24 -2.57
CA ALA A 135 3.65 -7.15 -1.98
C ALA A 135 3.29 -8.62 -2.16
N MET A 136 2.00 -8.99 -2.00
CA MET A 136 1.52 -10.34 -2.24
C MET A 136 1.77 -10.80 -3.68
N ALA A 137 1.49 -9.95 -4.67
CA ALA A 137 1.70 -10.27 -6.08
C ALA A 137 3.19 -10.44 -6.40
N ASP A 138 4.02 -9.56 -5.85
CA ASP A 138 5.48 -9.61 -5.99
C ASP A 138 6.05 -10.89 -5.37
N VAL A 139 5.64 -11.26 -4.15
CA VAL A 139 6.07 -12.50 -3.48
C VAL A 139 5.57 -13.73 -4.24
N GLY A 140 4.28 -13.80 -4.57
CA GLY A 140 3.71 -14.92 -5.33
C GLY A 140 4.43 -15.16 -6.66
N THR A 141 4.78 -14.09 -7.37
CA THR A 141 5.56 -14.17 -8.63
C THR A 141 6.98 -14.74 -8.39
N LEU A 142 7.65 -14.31 -7.32
CA LEU A 142 9.05 -14.67 -7.07
C LEU A 142 9.23 -16.02 -6.40
N THR A 143 8.25 -16.48 -5.61
CA THR A 143 8.31 -17.76 -4.89
C THR A 143 7.55 -18.88 -5.59
N GLY A 144 6.66 -18.55 -6.54
CA GLY A 144 5.81 -19.54 -7.20
C GLY A 144 4.72 -20.11 -6.29
N GLU A 145 4.40 -19.45 -5.19
CA GLU A 145 3.38 -19.88 -4.22
C GLU A 145 1.97 -19.50 -4.71
N PRO A 146 1.14 -20.46 -5.16
CA PRO A 146 -0.11 -20.16 -5.86
C PRO A 146 -1.17 -19.51 -4.97
N ALA A 147 -1.12 -19.75 -3.65
CA ALA A 147 -2.08 -19.24 -2.69
C ALA A 147 -2.17 -17.69 -2.66
N TYR A 148 -1.08 -16.98 -2.97
CA TYR A 148 -1.13 -15.53 -3.11
C TYR A 148 -1.93 -15.10 -4.33
N GLY A 149 -1.74 -15.78 -5.48
CA GLY A 149 -2.49 -15.49 -6.71
C GLY A 149 -3.98 -15.74 -6.55
N GLU A 150 -4.36 -16.87 -5.94
CA GLU A 150 -5.77 -17.21 -5.69
C GLU A 150 -6.48 -16.16 -4.82
N ALA A 151 -5.84 -15.72 -3.73
CA ALA A 151 -6.40 -14.66 -2.88
C ALA A 151 -6.52 -13.33 -3.63
N LEU A 152 -5.49 -12.97 -4.42
CA LEU A 152 -5.47 -11.75 -5.20
C LEU A 152 -6.50 -11.73 -6.34
N ASP A 153 -6.79 -12.87 -6.97
CA ASP A 153 -7.82 -12.97 -7.99
C ASP A 153 -9.21 -12.64 -7.42
N HIS A 154 -9.52 -13.15 -6.23
CA HIS A 154 -10.75 -12.81 -5.51
C HIS A 154 -10.80 -11.33 -5.10
N ILE A 155 -9.72 -10.82 -4.51
CA ILE A 155 -9.63 -9.43 -4.07
C ILE A 155 -9.72 -8.46 -5.25
N TRP A 156 -9.03 -8.76 -6.34
CA TRP A 156 -9.02 -7.92 -7.54
C TRP A 156 -10.42 -7.85 -8.15
N GLY A 157 -11.10 -8.99 -8.33
CA GLY A 157 -12.48 -9.01 -8.81
C GLY A 157 -13.42 -8.22 -7.88
N ASN A 158 -13.26 -8.36 -6.56
CA ASN A 158 -14.05 -7.57 -5.61
C ASN A 158 -13.84 -6.06 -5.77
N ILE A 159 -12.61 -5.61 -6.03
CA ILE A 159 -12.29 -4.21 -6.29
C ILE A 159 -12.95 -3.76 -7.59
N THR A 160 -12.65 -4.42 -8.70
CA THR A 160 -13.05 -3.97 -10.04
C THR A 160 -14.55 -4.04 -10.27
N ASP A 161 -15.21 -5.04 -9.70
CA ASP A 161 -16.61 -5.32 -9.99
C ASP A 161 -17.55 -4.57 -9.04
N THR A 162 -17.08 -4.21 -7.84
CA THR A 162 -17.97 -3.70 -6.78
C THR A 162 -17.47 -2.47 -6.01
N ARG A 163 -16.17 -2.11 -6.05
CA ARG A 163 -15.58 -1.09 -5.16
C ARG A 163 -14.66 -0.07 -5.83
N MET A 164 -14.68 0.02 -7.17
CA MET A 164 -13.87 0.97 -7.93
C MET A 164 -14.76 1.97 -8.66
N HIS A 165 -14.49 3.26 -8.48
CA HIS A 165 -15.14 4.30 -9.28
C HIS A 165 -14.65 4.27 -10.73
N ILE A 166 -15.44 4.83 -11.65
CA ILE A 166 -15.11 4.86 -13.10
C ILE A 166 -13.75 5.50 -13.42
N THR A 167 -13.23 6.34 -12.51
CA THR A 167 -11.91 6.99 -12.62
C THR A 167 -10.74 6.11 -12.16
N GLY A 168 -11.01 4.85 -11.75
CA GLY A 168 -10.03 3.99 -11.08
C GLY A 168 -9.76 4.36 -9.63
N GLY A 169 -10.56 5.30 -9.08
CA GLY A 169 -10.50 5.73 -7.68
C GLY A 169 -10.98 4.65 -6.72
N LEU A 170 -10.29 4.57 -5.58
CA LEU A 170 -10.57 3.62 -4.51
C LEU A 170 -10.77 4.39 -3.20
N GLY A 171 -11.85 4.08 -2.49
CA GLY A 171 -12.17 4.67 -1.20
C GLY A 171 -13.52 5.38 -1.22
N ALA A 172 -14.53 4.74 -0.65
CA ALA A 172 -15.88 5.28 -0.55
C ALA A 172 -16.17 5.92 0.80
N VAL A 173 -15.34 5.67 1.82
CA VAL A 173 -15.59 6.07 3.21
C VAL A 173 -14.48 7.00 3.69
N HIS A 174 -14.83 8.27 3.96
CA HIS A 174 -13.91 9.29 4.48
C HIS A 174 -13.26 8.89 5.82
N GLY A 175 -14.02 8.39 6.78
CA GLY A 175 -13.53 8.18 8.15
C GLY A 175 -12.44 7.12 8.31
N ILE A 176 -12.26 6.24 7.31
CA ILE A 176 -11.20 5.22 7.27
C ILE A 176 -10.38 5.30 5.98
N GLU A 177 -10.60 6.35 5.17
CA GLU A 177 -9.88 6.58 3.91
C GLU A 177 -9.86 5.31 3.03
N GLY A 178 -11.03 4.66 2.93
CA GLY A 178 -11.06 3.22 2.68
C GLY A 178 -12.30 2.69 1.99
N PHE A 179 -12.28 1.38 1.76
CA PHE A 179 -13.37 0.68 1.09
C PHE A 179 -14.65 0.70 1.91
N GLY A 180 -15.78 0.98 1.25
CA GLY A 180 -17.12 0.86 1.82
C GLY A 180 -17.76 -0.51 1.56
N PRO A 181 -19.07 -0.65 1.80
CA PRO A 181 -19.84 -1.83 1.35
C PRO A 181 -19.80 -1.98 -0.18
N GLU A 182 -20.09 -3.18 -0.67
CA GLU A 182 -20.14 -3.46 -2.11
C GLU A 182 -21.18 -2.58 -2.82
N TYR A 183 -20.82 -2.08 -4.01
CA TYR A 183 -21.63 -1.21 -4.85
C TYR A 183 -21.94 0.17 -4.25
N VAL A 184 -21.40 0.51 -3.07
CA VAL A 184 -21.49 1.85 -2.49
C VAL A 184 -20.36 2.71 -3.05
N LEU A 185 -20.67 3.41 -4.14
CA LEU A 185 -19.74 4.28 -4.88
C LEU A 185 -20.34 5.70 -4.99
N PRO A 186 -20.36 6.48 -3.89
CA PRO A 186 -20.91 7.84 -3.93
C PRO A 186 -20.04 8.75 -4.82
N ASN A 187 -20.66 9.65 -5.58
CA ASN A 187 -19.93 10.61 -6.42
C ASN A 187 -19.49 11.83 -5.63
N HIS A 188 -20.41 12.40 -4.83
CA HIS A 188 -20.16 13.60 -4.03
C HIS A 188 -19.28 13.32 -2.82
N ASP A 189 -19.62 12.29 -2.04
CA ASP A 189 -18.92 11.93 -0.80
C ASP A 189 -17.79 10.89 -1.00
N ALA A 190 -17.31 10.72 -2.22
CA ALA A 190 -16.19 9.82 -2.51
C ALA A 190 -14.90 10.32 -1.85
N PHE A 191 -14.10 9.39 -1.29
CA PHE A 191 -12.77 9.74 -0.82
C PHE A 191 -11.75 9.69 -1.96
N ASN A 192 -11.67 8.55 -2.65
CA ASN A 192 -10.84 8.35 -3.84
C ASN A 192 -9.45 8.97 -3.73
N GLU A 193 -8.74 8.60 -2.65
CA GLU A 193 -7.45 9.19 -2.31
C GLU A 193 -6.47 9.09 -3.49
N THR A 194 -5.71 10.16 -3.75
CA THR A 194 -4.65 10.15 -4.77
C THR A 194 -3.64 9.01 -4.54
N CYS A 195 -3.19 8.79 -3.30
CA CYS A 195 -2.29 7.69 -2.98
C CYS A 195 -2.92 6.32 -3.26
N ALA A 196 -4.22 6.17 -3.06
CA ALA A 196 -4.91 4.91 -3.33
C ALA A 196 -4.99 4.64 -4.84
N ALA A 197 -5.12 5.68 -5.67
CA ALA A 197 -5.03 5.56 -7.11
C ALA A 197 -3.62 5.14 -7.58
N VAL A 198 -2.57 5.75 -7.01
CA VAL A 198 -1.17 5.33 -7.26
C VAL A 198 -0.95 3.88 -6.82
N GLY A 199 -1.45 3.51 -5.64
CA GLY A 199 -1.46 2.14 -5.15
C GLY A 199 -2.19 1.18 -6.09
N ASN A 200 -3.31 1.59 -6.68
CA ASN A 200 -4.06 0.79 -7.66
C ASN A 200 -3.24 0.54 -8.94
N VAL A 201 -2.52 1.55 -9.44
CA VAL A 201 -1.58 1.40 -10.57
C VAL A 201 -0.46 0.41 -10.21
N LEU A 202 0.14 0.57 -9.04
CA LEU A 202 1.22 -0.30 -8.55
C LEU A 202 0.76 -1.76 -8.38
N PHE A 203 -0.44 -1.96 -7.86
CA PHE A 203 -1.02 -3.28 -7.68
C PHE A 203 -1.29 -3.96 -9.02
N ASN A 204 -1.97 -3.27 -9.93
CA ASN A 204 -2.31 -3.82 -11.24
C ASN A 204 -1.09 -4.13 -12.11
N TYR A 205 -0.04 -3.30 -12.06
CA TYR A 205 1.23 -3.63 -12.74
C TYR A 205 1.79 -4.97 -12.25
N ARG A 206 1.67 -5.29 -10.97
CA ARG A 206 2.16 -6.55 -10.40
C ARG A 206 1.23 -7.73 -10.67
N MET A 207 -0.08 -7.51 -10.75
CA MET A 207 -1.02 -8.53 -11.24
C MET A 207 -0.72 -8.88 -12.71
N PHE A 208 -0.39 -7.89 -13.54
CA PHE A 208 0.08 -8.16 -14.91
C PHE A 208 1.36 -9.01 -14.91
N LEU A 209 2.34 -8.72 -14.05
CA LEU A 209 3.55 -9.56 -13.97
C LEU A 209 3.27 -10.98 -13.49
N LEU A 210 2.31 -11.16 -12.58
CA LEU A 210 1.90 -12.46 -12.04
C LEU A 210 1.16 -13.31 -13.08
N HIS A 211 0.18 -12.73 -13.78
CA HIS A 211 -0.74 -13.48 -14.64
C HIS A 211 -0.49 -13.32 -16.14
N LYS A 212 0.19 -12.24 -16.56
CA LYS A 212 0.43 -11.87 -17.98
C LYS A 212 -0.85 -11.62 -18.78
N ASP A 213 -1.87 -11.07 -18.15
CA ASP A 213 -3.16 -10.71 -18.75
C ASP A 213 -3.29 -9.18 -18.86
N ALA A 214 -3.66 -8.67 -20.04
CA ALA A 214 -3.73 -7.24 -20.32
C ALA A 214 -4.81 -6.51 -19.51
N LYS A 215 -5.86 -7.21 -19.04
CA LYS A 215 -6.95 -6.60 -18.25
C LYS A 215 -6.46 -5.84 -17.02
N TYR A 216 -5.34 -6.28 -16.43
CA TYR A 216 -4.74 -5.59 -15.29
C TYR A 216 -4.15 -4.24 -15.72
N LEU A 217 -3.52 -4.16 -16.89
CA LEU A 217 -3.02 -2.91 -17.44
C LEU A 217 -4.15 -1.96 -17.86
N ASP A 218 -5.31 -2.47 -18.30
CA ASP A 218 -6.48 -1.64 -18.58
C ASP A 218 -6.94 -0.89 -17.31
N VAL A 219 -7.00 -1.59 -16.16
CA VAL A 219 -7.33 -0.95 -14.87
C VAL A 219 -6.24 0.03 -14.42
N ALA A 220 -4.97 -0.33 -14.61
CA ALA A 220 -3.85 0.58 -14.30
C ALA A 220 -3.93 1.86 -15.14
N GLU A 221 -4.25 1.76 -16.44
CA GLU A 221 -4.41 2.90 -17.34
C GLU A 221 -5.56 3.81 -16.89
N VAL A 222 -6.72 3.23 -16.55
CA VAL A 222 -7.87 3.99 -16.04
C VAL A 222 -7.49 4.79 -14.79
N ALA A 223 -6.85 4.17 -13.80
CA ALA A 223 -6.44 4.85 -12.58
C ALA A 223 -5.37 5.94 -12.85
N LEU A 224 -4.39 5.64 -13.71
CA LEU A 224 -3.29 6.54 -14.04
C LEU A 224 -3.75 7.79 -14.80
N LEU A 225 -4.57 7.61 -15.84
CA LEU A 225 -4.97 8.70 -16.74
C LEU A 225 -6.18 9.50 -16.22
N ASN A 226 -6.84 9.03 -15.15
CA ASN A 226 -7.96 9.74 -14.54
C ASN A 226 -7.61 10.21 -13.12
N ASN A 227 -7.72 9.33 -12.11
CA ASN A 227 -7.62 9.77 -10.72
C ASN A 227 -6.20 10.27 -10.35
N VAL A 228 -5.13 9.58 -10.78
CA VAL A 228 -3.76 10.03 -10.52
C VAL A 228 -3.49 11.37 -11.22
N LEU A 229 -3.83 11.49 -12.50
CA LEU A 229 -3.56 12.72 -13.25
C LEU A 229 -4.41 13.91 -12.78
N ALA A 230 -5.66 13.65 -12.36
CA ALA A 230 -6.53 14.68 -11.78
C ALA A 230 -5.95 15.29 -10.49
N ALA A 231 -5.11 14.54 -9.77
CA ALA A 231 -4.61 14.96 -8.48
C ALA A 231 -3.75 16.23 -8.54
N VAL A 232 -3.07 16.53 -9.64
CA VAL A 232 -2.15 17.66 -9.76
C VAL A 232 -2.64 18.69 -10.79
N ASN A 233 -2.46 19.98 -10.53
CA ASN A 233 -2.73 21.01 -11.54
C ASN A 233 -1.65 21.05 -12.63
N LEU A 234 -1.92 21.76 -13.73
CA LEU A 234 -0.99 21.89 -14.86
C LEU A 234 0.35 22.52 -14.45
N GLU A 235 0.34 23.45 -13.49
CA GLU A 235 1.56 24.07 -12.98
C GLU A 235 2.35 23.19 -12.00
N GLY A 236 1.82 22.04 -11.58
CA GLY A 236 2.53 21.09 -10.71
C GLY A 236 2.71 21.55 -9.25
N ASN A 237 1.89 22.49 -8.78
CA ASN A 237 2.09 23.15 -7.47
C ASN A 237 0.86 23.15 -6.55
N ARG A 238 -0.23 22.49 -6.97
CA ARG A 238 -1.43 22.27 -6.15
C ARG A 238 -1.97 20.87 -6.39
N PHE A 239 -2.46 20.27 -5.30
CA PHE A 239 -2.78 18.86 -5.24
C PHE A 239 -4.18 18.60 -4.67
N PHE A 240 -4.81 17.52 -5.10
CA PHE A 240 -5.90 16.86 -4.39
C PHE A 240 -5.34 15.74 -3.52
N TYR A 241 -5.85 15.68 -2.30
CA TYR A 241 -5.82 14.48 -1.47
C TYR A 241 -7.03 13.61 -1.81
N VAL A 242 -8.21 14.24 -1.84
CA VAL A 242 -9.53 13.65 -2.11
C VAL A 242 -9.97 13.99 -3.53
N ASN A 243 -10.49 13.00 -4.28
CA ASN A 243 -10.89 13.17 -5.69
C ASN A 243 -12.37 12.76 -5.91
N PRO A 244 -13.33 13.65 -5.61
CA PRO A 244 -14.74 13.36 -5.81
C PRO A 244 -15.11 13.36 -7.31
N LEU A 245 -16.25 12.75 -7.64
CA LEU A 245 -16.81 12.75 -8.99
C LEU A 245 -17.90 13.82 -9.17
N ASP A 246 -18.31 14.47 -8.08
CA ASP A 246 -19.25 15.59 -8.06
C ASP A 246 -18.79 16.65 -7.05
N ALA A 247 -18.64 17.90 -7.49
CA ALA A 247 -18.18 19.01 -6.67
C ALA A 247 -18.91 20.32 -7.03
N ASP A 248 -19.40 21.04 -6.03
CA ASP A 248 -20.10 22.32 -6.18
C ASP A 248 -19.17 23.56 -6.16
N GLY A 249 -17.87 23.32 -5.97
CA GLY A 249 -16.84 24.36 -5.85
C GLY A 249 -16.89 25.16 -4.54
N LYS A 250 -17.71 24.76 -3.55
CA LYS A 250 -17.89 25.45 -2.27
C LYS A 250 -17.60 24.54 -1.08
N TYR A 251 -18.05 23.29 -1.13
CA TYR A 251 -17.84 22.32 -0.06
C TYR A 251 -16.34 21.98 0.06
N PRO A 252 -15.71 22.15 1.23
CA PRO A 252 -14.27 22.01 1.39
C PRO A 252 -13.82 20.54 1.58
N PHE A 253 -14.13 19.68 0.62
CA PHE A 253 -13.87 18.22 0.67
C PHE A 253 -12.38 17.87 0.80
N ASN A 254 -11.48 18.73 0.31
CA ASN A 254 -10.05 18.45 0.24
C ASN A 254 -9.32 19.09 1.43
N HIS A 255 -9.54 18.53 2.63
CA HIS A 255 -8.91 18.97 3.88
C HIS A 255 -9.08 20.48 4.17
N GLY A 256 -10.31 20.98 4.05
CA GLY A 256 -10.60 22.39 4.31
C GLY A 256 -10.53 23.29 3.06
N THR A 257 -10.32 22.71 1.88
CA THR A 257 -10.37 23.42 0.60
C THR A 257 -11.37 22.78 -0.37
N ALA A 258 -12.08 23.58 -1.16
CA ALA A 258 -13.05 23.11 -2.15
C ALA A 258 -12.42 22.73 -3.51
N GLY A 259 -11.09 22.64 -3.54
CA GLY A 259 -10.29 22.48 -4.74
C GLY A 259 -8.87 22.03 -4.37
N ARG A 260 -7.93 22.11 -5.30
CA ARG A 260 -6.53 21.73 -5.03
C ARG A 260 -5.87 22.70 -4.04
N ALA A 261 -5.05 22.15 -3.15
CA ALA A 261 -4.28 22.89 -2.14
C ALA A 261 -2.77 22.75 -2.41
N PRO A 262 -1.93 23.73 -2.03
CA PRO A 262 -0.48 23.60 -2.23
C PRO A 262 0.13 22.48 -1.39
N TRP A 263 -0.43 22.18 -0.22
CA TRP A 263 0.08 21.18 0.71
C TRP A 263 -1.00 20.78 1.74
N PHE A 264 -0.72 19.71 2.51
CA PHE A 264 -1.59 19.19 3.57
C PHE A 264 -0.80 18.89 4.84
N GLY A 265 -1.46 18.82 6.00
CA GLY A 265 -0.81 18.35 7.23
C GLY A 265 -0.29 16.92 7.10
N THR A 266 -1.10 16.03 6.51
CA THR A 266 -0.68 14.70 6.04
C THR A 266 -0.37 14.78 4.56
N ALA A 267 0.90 14.86 4.18
CA ALA A 267 1.34 15.14 2.80
C ALA A 267 1.88 13.90 2.07
N CYS A 268 1.10 12.81 2.07
CA CYS A 268 1.40 11.62 1.27
C CYS A 268 1.16 11.83 -0.24
N CYS A 269 0.14 12.63 -0.61
CA CYS A 269 -0.30 12.77 -2.01
C CYS A 269 0.61 13.63 -2.92
N PRO A 270 1.26 14.71 -2.44
CA PRO A 270 2.07 15.56 -3.32
C PRO A 270 3.41 14.96 -3.79
N SER A 271 3.99 14.01 -3.05
CA SER A 271 5.35 13.49 -3.23
C SER A 271 5.38 12.13 -3.93
#